data_AF-A0A7V9KN00-F1
#
_entry.id   AF-A0A7V9KN00-F1
#
_cell.length_a   1.000
_cell.length_b   1.000
_cell.length_c   1.000
_cell.angle_alpha   90.00
_cell.angle_beta   90.00
_cell.angle_gamma   90.00
#
_symmetry.space_group_name_H-M   'P 1'
#
loop_
_entity.id
_entity.type
_entity.pdbx_description
1 polymer ?
#
loop_
_entity_poly.entity_id
_entity_poly.type
_entity_poly.pdbx_seq_one_letter_code
_entity_poly.pdbx_strand_id
1 'polypeptide(L)'
;LRHGPLSWLNHDSLVIGFLSNYADKLRIELGLLEELNKKRAAKSILAVLPQEHVNLSEYVDYKLILDIPEWLHDNYRPPVDVLFAQCLGLFASLRRQLKPDAPSADGKIQRVVSQIGFAG
;
A
#
# COMPACT_ATOMS: atom_id res chain seq x y z
N LEU A 1 11.31 -6.25 -1.62
CA LEU A 1 10.55 -7.40 -1.06
C LEU A 1 11.37 -8.70 -1.02
N ARG A 2 11.97 -9.14 -2.12
CA ARG A 2 12.61 -10.46 -2.26
C ARG A 2 13.79 -10.79 -1.32
N HIS A 3 14.37 -9.81 -0.63
CA HIS A 3 15.60 -9.97 0.15
C HIS A 3 15.38 -9.92 1.67
N GLY A 4 14.29 -10.49 2.16
CA GLY A 4 13.98 -10.53 3.60
C GLY A 4 12.53 -10.16 3.93
N PRO A 5 12.01 -8.98 3.52
CA PRO A 5 10.67 -8.53 3.90
C PRO A 5 9.51 -9.48 3.56
N LEU A 6 9.69 -10.38 2.59
CA LEU A 6 8.70 -11.44 2.31
C LEU A 6 8.46 -12.38 3.49
N SER A 7 9.44 -12.59 4.36
CA SER A 7 9.31 -13.51 5.50
C SER A 7 8.34 -13.01 6.58
N TRP A 8 7.96 -11.73 6.54
CA TRP A 8 6.99 -11.13 7.46
C TRP A 8 5.54 -11.30 7.00
N LEU A 9 5.32 -11.63 5.72
CA LEU A 9 3.99 -11.82 5.19
C LEU A 9 3.39 -13.13 5.70
N ASN A 10 2.10 -13.09 5.98
CA ASN A 10 1.32 -14.23 6.48
C ASN A 10 -0.14 -14.16 6.00
N HIS A 11 -0.94 -15.15 6.38
CA HIS A 11 -2.35 -15.26 6.01
C HIS A 11 -3.29 -14.20 6.62
N ASP A 12 -2.76 -13.24 7.40
CA ASP A 12 -3.48 -12.04 7.86
C ASP A 12 -2.96 -10.75 7.22
N SER A 13 -1.94 -10.84 6.37
CA SER A 13 -1.34 -9.70 5.70
C SER A 13 -2.15 -9.26 4.48
N LEU A 14 -2.27 -7.95 4.30
CA LEU A 14 -2.70 -7.32 3.05
C LEU A 14 -1.47 -6.77 2.33
N VAL A 15 -1.26 -7.15 1.07
CA VAL A 15 -0.23 -6.57 0.21
C VAL A 15 -0.87 -5.58 -0.76
N ILE A 16 -0.31 -4.38 -0.86
CA ILE A 16 -0.75 -3.33 -1.79
C ILE A 16 0.40 -3.03 -2.76
N GLY A 17 0.17 -3.25 -4.04
CA GLY A 17 1.11 -2.90 -5.11
C GLY A 17 0.67 -1.62 -5.82
N PHE A 18 1.42 -0.53 -5.66
CA PHE A 18 1.27 0.65 -6.50
C PHE A 18 2.06 0.43 -7.79
N LEU A 19 1.35 0.11 -8.88
CA LEU A 19 1.94 -0.34 -10.13
C LEU A 19 2.31 0.82 -11.04
N SER A 20 3.52 0.81 -11.59
CA SER A 20 4.05 1.85 -12.48
C SER A 20 3.26 2.00 -13.78
N ASN A 21 3.23 3.21 -14.33
CA ASN A 21 2.74 3.43 -15.69
C ASN A 21 3.76 3.03 -16.79
N TYR A 22 5.03 2.80 -16.42
CA TYR A 22 6.08 2.42 -17.36
C TYR A 22 6.11 0.91 -17.56
N ALA A 23 5.96 0.46 -18.81
CA ALA A 23 5.84 -0.96 -19.17
C ALA A 23 6.97 -1.85 -18.61
N ASP A 24 8.22 -1.38 -18.60
CA ASP A 24 9.36 -2.16 -18.11
C ASP A 24 9.34 -2.38 -16.59
N LYS A 25 8.89 -1.38 -15.83
CA LYS A 25 8.70 -1.51 -14.38
C LYS A 25 7.50 -2.39 -14.07
N LEU A 26 6.39 -2.13 -14.77
CA LEU A 26 5.14 -2.87 -14.63
C LEU A 26 5.36 -4.38 -14.78
N ARG A 27 6.14 -4.81 -15.79
CA ARG A 27 6.46 -6.24 -16.00
C ARG A 27 7.09 -6.90 -14.78
N ILE A 28 8.04 -6.22 -14.13
CA ILE A 28 8.74 -6.72 -12.94
C ILE A 28 7.79 -6.76 -11.73
N GLU A 29 6.99 -5.71 -11.56
CA GLU A 29 6.02 -5.58 -10.48
C GLU A 29 4.93 -6.65 -10.57
N LEU A 30 4.41 -6.91 -11.77
CA LEU A 30 3.44 -7.98 -12.02
C LEU A 30 4.02 -9.36 -11.71
N GLY A 31 5.24 -9.65 -12.16
CA GLY A 31 5.91 -10.91 -11.81
C GLY A 31 6.13 -11.08 -10.30
N LEU A 32 6.30 -9.99 -9.56
CA LEU A 32 6.32 -10.03 -8.10
C LEU A 32 4.95 -10.34 -7.52
N LEU A 33 3.88 -9.67 -7.94
CA LEU A 33 2.53 -9.94 -7.45
C LEU A 33 2.07 -11.37 -7.77
N GLU A 34 2.35 -11.86 -8.97
CA GLU A 34 2.08 -13.23 -9.38
C GLU A 34 2.79 -14.24 -8.45
N GLU A 35 4.05 -13.99 -8.10
CA GLU A 35 4.77 -14.85 -7.17
C GLU A 35 4.15 -14.87 -5.77
N LEU A 36 3.72 -13.71 -5.26
CA LEU A 36 3.05 -13.63 -3.95
C LEU A 36 1.74 -14.41 -3.95
N ASN A 37 0.97 -14.29 -5.04
CA ASN A 37 -0.28 -15.01 -5.24
C ASN A 37 -0.05 -16.52 -5.26
N LYS A 38 0.88 -17.00 -6.12
CA LYS A 38 1.23 -18.42 -6.24
C LYS A 38 1.70 -19.03 -4.92
N LYS A 39 2.47 -18.28 -4.13
CA LYS A 39 2.96 -18.72 -2.81
C LYS A 39 1.91 -18.59 -1.71
N ARG A 40 0.75 -18.00 -1.98
CA ARG A 40 -0.26 -17.59 -0.98
C ARG A 40 0.38 -16.84 0.18
N ALA A 41 1.33 -15.96 -0.13
CA ALA A 41 2.17 -15.31 0.86
C ALA A 41 1.40 -14.33 1.74
N ALA A 42 0.24 -13.85 1.27
CA ALA A 42 -0.62 -12.90 1.96
C ALA A 42 -2.08 -13.37 1.94
N LYS A 43 -2.91 -12.80 2.82
CA LYS A 43 -4.37 -13.01 2.82
C LYS A 43 -5.02 -12.50 1.54
N SER A 44 -4.59 -11.31 1.13
CA SER A 44 -5.11 -10.62 -0.04
C SER A 44 -4.05 -9.73 -0.66
N ILE A 45 -4.13 -9.56 -1.96
CA ILE A 45 -3.28 -8.69 -2.78
C ILE A 45 -4.19 -7.70 -3.49
N LEU A 46 -3.89 -6.41 -3.34
CA LEU A 46 -4.56 -5.31 -4.02
C LEU A 46 -3.56 -4.58 -4.93
N ALA A 47 -3.91 -4.37 -6.19
CA ALA A 47 -3.13 -3.55 -7.10
C ALA A 47 -3.80 -2.18 -7.31
N VAL A 48 -3.01 -1.11 -7.25
CA VAL A 48 -3.42 0.24 -7.60
C VAL A 48 -2.72 0.63 -8.90
N LEU A 49 -3.50 0.90 -9.94
CA LEU A 49 -3.04 1.18 -11.29
C LEU A 49 -3.40 2.60 -11.72
N PRO A 50 -2.54 3.25 -12.53
CA PRO A 50 -2.90 4.52 -13.14
C PRO A 50 -3.99 4.33 -14.19
N GLN A 51 -4.00 3.20 -14.90
CA GLN A 51 -4.85 2.90 -16.04
C GLN A 51 -5.10 1.39 -16.16
N GLU A 52 -6.18 1.01 -16.86
CA GLU A 52 -6.51 -0.39 -17.13
C GLU A 52 -5.83 -0.88 -18.42
N HIS A 53 -4.55 -1.23 -18.32
CA HIS A 53 -3.76 -1.71 -19.46
C HIS A 53 -3.47 -3.22 -19.45
N VAL A 54 -3.72 -3.91 -18.33
CA VAL A 54 -3.40 -5.33 -18.16
C VAL A 54 -4.54 -6.01 -17.39
N ASN A 55 -4.91 -7.22 -17.82
CA ASN A 55 -5.80 -8.04 -17.04
C ASN A 55 -5.06 -8.61 -15.81
N LEU A 56 -5.47 -8.18 -14.62
CA LEU A 56 -4.88 -8.61 -13.35
C LEU A 56 -5.68 -9.68 -12.60
N SER A 57 -6.80 -10.15 -13.16
CA SER A 57 -7.73 -11.03 -12.45
C SER A 57 -7.10 -12.32 -11.94
N GLU A 58 -5.98 -12.75 -12.55
CA GLU A 58 -5.25 -13.96 -12.15
C GLU A 58 -4.15 -13.69 -11.12
N TYR A 59 -3.78 -12.43 -10.88
CA TYR A 59 -2.63 -12.06 -10.04
C TYR A 59 -3.05 -11.45 -8.70
N VAL A 60 -4.22 -10.81 -8.63
CA VAL A 60 -4.64 -10.03 -7.47
C VAL A 60 -6.10 -10.27 -7.12
N ASP A 61 -6.45 -10.13 -5.84
CA ASP A 61 -7.83 -10.24 -5.36
C ASP A 61 -8.63 -8.97 -5.65
N TYR A 62 -7.95 -7.82 -5.64
CA TYR A 62 -8.57 -6.51 -5.83
C TYR A 62 -7.74 -5.63 -6.77
N LYS A 63 -8.43 -4.82 -7.57
CA LYS A 63 -7.82 -3.76 -8.39
C LYS A 63 -8.48 -2.42 -8.11
N LEU A 64 -7.69 -1.37 -8.07
CA LEU A 64 -8.12 0.03 -8.03
C LEU A 64 -7.47 0.76 -9.21
N ILE A 65 -8.28 1.33 -10.09
CA ILE A 65 -7.82 2.09 -11.25
C ILE A 65 -8.02 3.57 -10.94
N LEU A 66 -6.99 4.39 -11.13
CA LEU A 66 -6.99 5.82 -10.78
C LEU A 66 -7.33 6.75 -11.96
N ASP A 67 -7.43 6.20 -13.18
CA ASP A 67 -7.66 6.94 -14.44
C ASP A 67 -6.71 8.13 -14.64
N ILE A 68 -5.43 7.92 -14.32
CA ILE A 68 -4.36 8.92 -14.44
C ILE A 68 -3.88 8.99 -15.89
N PRO A 69 -3.79 10.18 -16.52
CA PRO A 69 -3.34 10.30 -17.89
C PRO A 69 -1.95 9.70 -18.14
N GLU A 70 -1.75 9.04 -19.27
CA GLU A 70 -0.49 8.35 -19.59
C GLU A 70 0.75 9.28 -19.58
N TRP A 71 0.55 10.55 -19.91
CA TRP A 71 1.61 11.56 -19.91
C TRP A 71 2.08 11.95 -18.51
N LEU A 72 1.34 11.62 -17.44
CA LEU A 72 1.75 11.94 -16.08
C LEU A 72 2.80 10.93 -15.60
N HIS A 73 4.00 11.43 -15.30
CA HIS A 73 5.08 10.58 -14.81
C HIS A 73 4.77 10.05 -13.40
N ASP A 74 5.14 8.80 -13.12
CA ASP A 74 4.96 8.15 -11.80
C ASP A 74 5.44 9.00 -10.62
N ASN A 75 6.47 9.84 -10.79
CA ASN A 75 7.00 10.71 -9.73
C ASN A 75 5.97 11.73 -9.21
N TYR A 76 4.94 12.04 -9.99
CA TYR A 76 3.86 12.96 -9.62
C TYR A 76 2.62 12.25 -9.06
N ARG A 77 2.63 10.91 -9.04
CA ARG A 77 1.54 10.09 -8.54
C ARG A 77 1.42 9.97 -7.02
N PRO A 78 2.48 10.06 -6.19
CA PRO A 78 2.38 9.86 -4.75
C PRO A 78 1.27 10.66 -4.02
N PRO A 79 0.97 11.92 -4.38
CA PRO A 79 -0.15 12.67 -3.78
C PRO A 79 -1.53 12.04 -4.00
N VAL A 80 -1.72 11.26 -5.07
CA VAL A 80 -2.95 10.53 -5.34
C VAL A 80 -2.93 9.17 -4.65
N ASP A 81 -1.82 8.44 -4.75
CA ASP A 81 -1.65 7.12 -4.12
C ASP A 81 -1.85 7.16 -2.60
N VAL A 82 -1.39 8.23 -1.95
CA VAL A 82 -1.52 8.39 -0.49
C VAL A 82 -2.97 8.52 -0.04
N LEU A 83 -3.89 9.01 -0.89
CA LEU A 83 -5.31 9.12 -0.54
C LEU A 83 -5.93 7.75 -0.29
N PHE A 84 -5.56 6.74 -1.09
CA PHE A 84 -5.99 5.36 -0.86
C PHE A 84 -5.48 4.85 0.49
N ALA A 85 -4.19 5.06 0.78
CA ALA A 85 -3.59 4.63 2.05
C ALA A 85 -4.21 5.34 3.27
N GLN A 86 -4.51 6.64 3.15
CA GLN A 86 -5.19 7.43 4.18
C GLN A 86 -6.60 6.91 4.45
N CYS A 87 -7.39 6.69 3.40
CA CYS A 87 -8.73 6.11 3.50
C CYS A 87 -8.68 4.72 4.15
N LEU A 88 -7.76 3.86 3.72
CA LEU A 88 -7.58 2.53 4.31
C LEU A 88 -7.29 2.63 5.82
N GLY A 89 -6.38 3.52 6.23
CA GLY A 89 -6.06 3.75 7.63
C GLY A 89 -7.26 4.27 8.44
N LEU A 90 -7.98 5.24 7.90
CA LEU A 90 -9.19 5.81 8.51
C LEU A 90 -10.25 4.73 8.71
N PHE A 91 -10.63 3.99 7.67
CA PHE A 91 -11.64 2.94 7.76
C PHE A 91 -11.18 1.78 8.65
N ALA A 92 -9.89 1.44 8.65
CA ALA A 92 -9.33 0.43 9.55
C ALA A 92 -9.41 0.84 11.02
N SER A 93 -9.22 2.14 11.32
CA SER A 93 -9.40 2.72 12.66
C SER A 93 -10.87 2.66 13.08
N LEU A 94 -11.78 3.14 12.23
CA LEU A 94 -13.22 3.16 12.50
C LEU A 94 -13.77 1.74 12.72
N ARG A 95 -13.38 0.76 11.90
CA ARG A 95 -13.79 -0.65 12.07
C ARG A 95 -13.32 -1.26 13.39
N ARG A 96 -12.21 -0.77 13.94
CA ARG A 96 -11.66 -1.19 15.24
C ARG A 96 -12.16 -0.35 16.41
N GLN A 97 -13.11 0.57 16.16
CA GLN A 97 -13.66 1.50 17.16
C GLN A 97 -12.57 2.37 17.80
N LEU A 98 -11.45 2.59 17.09
CA LEU A 98 -10.40 3.52 17.48
C LEU A 98 -10.81 4.94 17.07
N LYS A 99 -10.25 5.95 17.76
CA LYS A 99 -10.43 7.36 17.43
C LYS A 99 -9.37 7.79 16.40
N PRO A 100 -9.72 8.06 15.14
CA PRO A 100 -8.71 8.40 14.11
C PRO A 100 -7.87 9.63 14.46
N ASP A 101 -8.48 10.60 15.15
CA ASP A 101 -7.82 11.83 15.60
C ASP A 101 -6.94 11.65 16.85
N ALA A 102 -7.15 10.55 17.58
CA ALA A 102 -6.43 10.20 18.81
C ALA A 102 -6.26 8.67 18.94
N PRO A 103 -5.47 8.02 18.04
CA PRO A 103 -5.46 6.57 17.90
C PRO A 103 -4.75 5.83 19.05
N SER A 104 -3.93 6.53 19.85
CA SER A 104 -3.29 6.00 21.06
C SER A 104 -4.01 6.54 22.29
N ALA A 105 -5.02 5.81 22.75
CA ALA A 105 -5.77 6.16 23.96
C ALA A 105 -4.87 6.14 25.22
N ASP A 106 -3.79 5.35 25.19
CA ASP A 106 -2.79 5.21 26.24
C ASP A 106 -1.61 6.20 26.12
N GLY A 107 -1.63 7.10 25.13
CA GLY A 107 -0.65 8.19 24.99
C GLY A 107 0.77 7.77 24.58
N LYS A 108 0.98 6.49 24.21
CA LYS A 108 2.27 5.98 23.73
C LYS A 108 2.72 6.60 22.41
N ILE A 109 1.77 7.09 21.61
CA ILE A 109 2.04 7.79 20.36
C ILE A 109 1.39 9.17 20.46
N GLN A 110 2.22 10.21 20.38
CA GLN A 110 1.75 11.60 20.42
C GLN A 110 1.77 12.23 19.03
N ARG A 111 0.76 13.05 18.74
CA ARG A 111 0.68 13.84 17.50
C ARG A 111 1.86 14.80 17.33
N VAL A 112 2.43 15.26 18.44
CA VAL A 112 3.64 16.09 18.50
C VAL A 112 4.68 15.30 19.28
N VAL A 113 5.87 15.12 18.71
CA VAL A 113 7.00 14.52 19.43
C VAL A 113 7.40 15.48 20.55
N SER A 114 7.26 15.05 21.80
CA SER A 114 7.75 15.81 22.95
C SER A 114 9.26 16.01 22.83
N GLN A 115 9.70 17.24 23.07
CA GLN A 115 11.07 17.75 22.91
C GLN A 115 12.14 16.71 23.28
N ILE A 116 12.98 16.35 22.31
CA ILE A 116 14.21 15.60 22.57
C ILE A 116 15.15 16.58 23.27
N GLY A 117 15.34 16.44 24.58
CA GLY A 117 16.28 17.27 25.31
C GLY A 117 17.70 17.03 24.81
N PHE A 118 18.28 18.02 24.12
CA PHE A 118 19.71 18.02 23.87
C PHE A 118 20.40 18.38 25.18
N ALA A 119 21.06 17.40 25.82
CA ALA A 119 21.96 17.68 26.92
C ALA A 119 23.13 18.53 26.38
N GLY A 120 23.27 19.74 26.91
CA GLY A 120 24.40 20.64 26.63
C GLY A 120 25.66 20.26 27.37
#